data_AF-A0A2Z2H9I2-F1
#
_entry.id   AF-A0A2Z2H9I2-F1
#
_cell.length_a   1.000
_cell.length_b   1.000
_cell.length_c   1.000
_cell.angle_alpha   90.00
_cell.angle_beta   90.00
_cell.angle_gamma   90.00
#
_symmetry.space_group_name_H-M   'P 1'
#
loop_
_entity.id
_entity.type
_entity.pdbx_description
1 polymer ?
#
loop_
_entity_poly.entity_id
_entity_poly.type
_entity_poly.pdbx_seq_one_letter_code
_entity_poly.pdbx_strand_id
1 'polypeptide(L)'
;MTPFRLSDIETPLLGIAAWSGTGKTTLLEALLPALRVRGLDVAVIKHAHHDFDVDIPGKDSHRLRQAGAAPMLVASGRRFALMMETPGQEEPCLPTLLNQVLTLSPDLVLIEGFKQWPIPKLELYRDAVGKSLRAFEDPWVRAVATTDEVTLPPDVERLDLDNHGALLDWLMAWPLRWQAMAKGPRHE
;
A
#
# COMPACT_ATOMS: atom_id res chain seq x y z
N MET A 1 21.11 11.79 1.97
CA MET A 1 20.18 10.70 1.65
C MET A 1 20.19 10.51 0.14
N THR A 2 20.45 9.30 -0.34
CA THR A 2 20.29 8.97 -1.77
C THR A 2 18.84 9.24 -2.17
N PRO A 3 18.57 9.92 -3.29
CA PRO A 3 17.20 10.13 -3.75
C PRO A 3 16.55 8.77 -4.02
N PHE A 4 15.35 8.55 -3.49
CA PHE A 4 14.54 7.38 -3.78
C PHE A 4 14.24 7.34 -5.29
N ARG A 5 14.62 6.25 -5.95
CA ARG A 5 14.30 6.00 -7.35
C ARG A 5 13.59 4.66 -7.44
N LEU A 6 12.41 4.66 -8.06
CA LEU A 6 11.64 3.44 -8.29
C LEU A 6 12.39 2.43 -9.15
N SER A 7 13.21 2.93 -10.08
CA SER A 7 14.07 2.10 -10.93
C SER A 7 15.06 1.24 -10.14
N ASP A 8 15.38 1.63 -8.91
CA ASP A 8 16.39 0.97 -8.09
C ASP A 8 15.75 -0.12 -7.19
N ILE A 9 14.43 -0.28 -7.25
CA ILE A 9 13.67 -1.23 -6.44
C ILE A 9 13.27 -2.43 -7.29
N GLU A 10 13.86 -3.58 -7.00
CA GLU A 10 13.55 -4.83 -7.69
C GLU A 10 12.16 -5.37 -7.31
N THR A 11 11.79 -5.27 -6.03
CA THR A 11 10.50 -5.74 -5.54
C THR A 11 9.35 -4.86 -6.05
N PRO A 12 8.32 -5.45 -6.68
CA PRO A 12 7.14 -4.73 -7.14
C PRO A 12 6.43 -3.95 -6.04
N LEU A 13 6.13 -2.68 -6.32
CA LEU A 13 5.31 -1.81 -5.46
C LEU A 13 3.99 -1.49 -6.15
N LEU A 14 2.91 -1.40 -5.38
CA LEU A 14 1.62 -0.91 -5.88
C LEU A 14 0.89 -0.09 -4.82
N GLY A 15 0.63 1.18 -5.12
CA GLY A 15 -0.24 2.02 -4.31
C GLY A 15 -1.71 1.64 -4.47
N ILE A 16 -2.45 1.56 -3.37
CA ILE A 16 -3.91 1.40 -3.40
C ILE A 16 -4.55 2.74 -3.02
N ALA A 17 -4.99 3.46 -4.05
CA ALA A 17 -5.63 4.76 -3.92
C ALA A 17 -7.15 4.60 -3.79
N ALA A 18 -7.75 5.22 -2.79
CA ALA A 18 -9.19 5.31 -2.66
C ALA A 18 -9.56 6.49 -1.77
N TRP A 19 -10.77 7.02 -1.95
CA TRP A 19 -11.38 7.88 -0.96
C TRP A 19 -11.89 7.05 0.23
N SER A 20 -12.07 7.70 1.38
CA SER A 20 -12.70 7.02 2.52
C SER A 20 -14.11 6.61 2.15
N GLY A 21 -14.52 5.40 2.56
CA GLY A 21 -15.85 4.85 2.23
C GLY A 21 -15.94 4.06 0.92
N THR A 22 -14.89 4.01 0.10
CA THR A 22 -14.93 3.25 -1.18
C THR A 22 -14.84 1.72 -1.02
N GLY A 23 -14.56 1.21 0.19
CA GLY A 23 -14.48 -0.23 0.48
C GLY A 23 -13.08 -0.85 0.33
N LYS A 24 -12.02 -0.02 0.32
CA LYS A 24 -10.63 -0.46 0.14
C LYS A 24 -10.19 -1.55 1.12
N THR A 25 -10.46 -1.37 2.42
CA THR A 25 -10.09 -2.37 3.44
C THR A 25 -10.79 -3.71 3.17
N THR A 26 -12.09 -3.67 2.89
CA THR A 26 -12.89 -4.87 2.56
C THR A 26 -12.36 -5.60 1.33
N LEU A 27 -11.97 -4.86 0.29
CA LEU A 27 -11.37 -5.47 -0.90
C LEU A 27 -10.03 -6.13 -0.57
N LEU A 28 -9.14 -5.47 0.16
CA LEU A 28 -7.84 -6.04 0.54
C LEU A 28 -7.99 -7.26 1.46
N GLU A 29 -8.94 -7.24 2.39
CA GLU A 29 -9.28 -8.39 3.24
C GLU A 29 -9.74 -9.60 2.43
N ALA A 30 -10.45 -9.38 1.32
CA ALA A 30 -10.86 -10.46 0.42
C ALA A 30 -9.71 -10.97 -0.46
N LEU A 31 -8.85 -10.08 -0.96
CA LEU A 31 -7.81 -10.44 -1.94
C LEU A 31 -6.54 -11.00 -1.29
N LEU A 32 -6.09 -10.49 -0.13
CA LEU A 32 -4.84 -10.93 0.50
C LEU A 32 -4.78 -12.43 0.81
N PRO A 33 -5.83 -13.07 1.37
CA PRO A 33 -5.83 -14.51 1.56
C PRO A 33 -5.74 -15.28 0.23
N ALA A 34 -6.42 -14.80 -0.81
CA ALA A 34 -6.44 -15.45 -2.11
C ALA A 34 -5.10 -15.33 -2.86
N LEU A 35 -4.42 -14.17 -2.77
CA LEU A 35 -3.05 -13.98 -3.29
C LEU A 35 -2.08 -14.96 -2.63
N ARG A 36 -2.16 -15.08 -1.30
CA ARG A 36 -1.33 -16.02 -0.54
C ARG A 36 -1.59 -17.48 -0.94
N VAL A 37 -2.85 -17.88 -1.11
CA VAL A 37 -3.20 -19.24 -1.57
C VAL A 37 -2.61 -19.54 -2.96
N ARG A 38 -2.46 -18.51 -3.81
CA ARG A 38 -1.84 -18.63 -5.13
C ARG A 38 -0.31 -18.48 -5.11
N GLY A 39 0.30 -18.44 -3.92
CA GLY A 39 1.74 -18.43 -3.76
C GLY A 39 2.41 -17.07 -3.99
N LEU A 40 1.66 -15.96 -3.88
CA LEU A 40 2.22 -14.62 -3.89
C LEU A 40 2.29 -14.07 -2.47
N ASP A 41 3.50 -13.86 -1.96
CA ASP A 41 3.73 -13.31 -0.63
C ASP A 41 3.68 -11.78 -0.67
N VAL A 42 2.61 -11.22 -0.09
CA VAL A 42 2.31 -9.79 -0.16
C VAL A 42 2.57 -9.13 1.19
N ALA A 43 3.42 -8.10 1.19
CA ALA A 43 3.56 -7.17 2.30
C ALA A 43 2.63 -5.96 2.13
N VAL A 44 2.22 -5.34 3.23
CA VAL A 44 1.41 -4.13 3.23
C VAL A 44 2.07 -3.05 4.07
N ILE A 45 2.30 -1.88 3.48
CA ILE A 45 2.68 -0.66 4.20
C ILE A 45 1.45 0.24 4.25
N LYS A 46 0.99 0.57 5.47
CA LYS A 46 -0.20 1.38 5.68
C LYS A 46 0.14 2.69 6.38
N HIS A 47 -0.33 3.81 5.84
CA HIS A 47 -0.32 5.10 6.53
C HIS A 47 -1.54 5.22 7.45
N ALA A 48 -1.32 5.34 8.76
CA ALA A 48 -2.37 5.66 9.73
C ALA A 48 -2.62 7.17 9.78
N HIS A 49 -3.87 7.60 9.94
CA HIS A 49 -4.24 9.02 9.98
C HIS A 49 -4.12 9.67 11.38
N HIS A 50 -3.76 8.91 12.40
CA HIS A 50 -3.63 9.35 13.79
C HIS A 50 -2.53 8.54 14.48
N ASP A 51 -2.08 9.06 15.62
CA ASP A 51 -1.21 8.34 16.55
C ASP A 51 -1.84 7.00 16.95
N PHE A 52 -1.02 5.94 17.05
CA PHE A 52 -1.51 4.60 17.33
C PHE A 52 -0.51 3.79 18.14
N ASP A 53 -1.04 2.96 19.04
CA ASP A 53 -0.25 1.96 19.76
C ASP A 53 -0.61 0.55 19.25
N VAL A 54 0.43 -0.25 18.96
CA VAL A 54 0.27 -1.68 18.69
C VAL A 54 0.19 -2.47 19.98
N ASP A 55 0.91 -2.03 21.02
CA ASP A 55 0.81 -2.57 22.36
C ASP A 55 -0.28 -1.87 23.19
N ILE A 56 -0.50 -2.35 24.41
CA ILE A 56 -1.62 -1.90 25.24
C ILE A 56 -1.14 -0.83 26.22
N PRO A 57 -1.71 0.39 26.20
CA PRO A 57 -1.39 1.44 27.16
C PRO A 57 -1.40 0.95 28.62
N GLY A 58 -0.33 1.28 29.34
CA GLY A 58 -0.14 0.92 30.74
C GLY A 58 0.37 -0.51 31.01
N LYS A 59 0.50 -1.37 29.99
CA LYS A 59 1.16 -2.69 30.13
C LYS A 59 2.68 -2.60 29.96
N ASP A 60 3.37 -3.70 30.23
CA ASP A 60 4.83 -3.72 30.38
C ASP A 60 5.57 -3.22 29.14
N SER A 61 5.25 -3.72 27.94
CA SER A 61 5.90 -3.26 26.70
C SER A 61 5.68 -1.77 26.44
N HIS A 62 4.45 -1.28 26.67
CA HIS A 62 4.11 0.13 26.49
C HIS A 62 4.88 1.00 27.48
N ARG A 63 4.93 0.60 28.76
CA ARG A 63 5.67 1.33 29.80
C ARG A 63 7.18 1.36 29.50
N LEU A 64 7.75 0.26 29.02
CA LEU A 64 9.17 0.20 28.64
C LEU A 64 9.47 1.07 27.40
N ARG A 65 8.59 1.08 26.41
CA ARG A 65 8.70 1.94 25.21
C ARG A 65 8.62 3.42 25.59
N GLN A 66 7.63 3.80 26.39
CA GLN A 66 7.49 5.17 26.92
C GLN A 66 8.65 5.59 27.84
N ALA A 67 9.35 4.63 28.45
CA ALA A 67 10.57 4.88 29.20
C ALA A 67 11.83 5.03 28.32
N GLY A 68 11.72 4.86 27.00
CA GLY A 68 12.77 5.12 26.02
C GLY A 68 13.33 3.90 25.28
N ALA A 69 12.74 2.71 25.43
CA ALA A 69 13.17 1.54 24.67
C ALA A 69 12.81 1.68 23.17
N ALA A 70 13.83 1.81 22.30
CA ALA A 70 13.67 1.94 20.85
C ALA A 70 14.86 1.26 20.11
N PRO A 71 14.65 0.19 19.32
CA PRO A 71 13.38 -0.50 19.06
C PRO A 71 12.78 -1.21 20.28
N MET A 72 11.45 -1.37 20.25
CA MET A 72 10.70 -2.32 21.10
C MET A 72 10.23 -3.50 20.25
N LEU A 73 10.73 -4.71 20.54
CA LEU A 73 10.32 -5.95 19.87
C LEU A 73 9.55 -6.85 20.86
N VAL A 74 8.30 -7.14 20.55
CA VAL A 74 7.44 -8.02 21.34
C VAL A 74 7.14 -9.28 20.53
N ALA A 75 7.33 -10.46 21.11
CA ALA A 75 7.13 -11.73 20.42
C ALA A 75 6.24 -12.70 21.21
N SER A 76 5.55 -13.56 20.48
CA SER A 76 4.77 -14.70 20.99
C SER A 76 4.91 -15.88 20.04
N GLY A 77 4.45 -17.07 20.44
CA GLY A 77 4.42 -18.24 19.56
C GLY A 77 3.53 -18.10 18.30
N ARG A 78 2.76 -17.00 18.17
CA ARG A 78 1.87 -16.77 17.03
C ARG A 78 2.34 -15.65 16.09
N ARG A 79 3.09 -14.67 16.61
CA ARG A 79 3.53 -13.46 15.89
C ARG A 79 4.53 -12.67 16.71
N PHE A 80 5.24 -11.75 16.06
CA PHE A 80 5.95 -10.66 16.71
C PHE A 80 5.47 -9.29 16.18
N ALA A 81 5.76 -8.24 16.92
CA ALA A 81 5.56 -6.84 16.54
C ALA A 81 6.82 -6.04 16.89
N LEU A 82 7.29 -5.24 15.93
CA LEU A 82 8.40 -4.31 16.09
C LEU A 82 7.85 -2.88 16.06
N MET A 83 8.09 -2.12 17.12
CA MET A 83 7.77 -0.69 17.17
C MET A 83 9.04 0.15 17.18
N MET A 84 9.02 1.21 16.38
CA MET A 84 10.06 2.23 16.29
C MET A 84 9.43 3.59 16.54
N GLU A 85 9.93 4.31 17.53
CA GLU A 85 9.56 5.71 17.75
C GLU A 85 10.24 6.60 16.72
N THR A 86 9.52 7.56 16.14
CA THR A 86 10.04 8.54 15.18
C THR A 86 9.83 9.98 15.67
N PRO A 87 10.42 10.35 16.82
CA PRO A 87 10.21 11.67 17.41
C PRO A 87 10.67 12.77 16.45
N GLY A 88 9.83 13.81 16.30
CA GLY A 88 10.10 14.94 15.41
C GLY A 88 9.87 14.67 13.92
N GLN A 89 9.37 13.49 13.54
CA GLN A 89 8.85 13.26 12.19
C GLN A 89 7.36 13.57 12.15
N GLU A 90 6.96 14.57 11.35
CA GLU A 90 5.55 14.92 11.16
C GLU A 90 4.81 13.93 10.24
N GLU A 91 5.51 13.38 9.25
CA GLU A 91 4.95 12.45 8.27
C GLU A 91 5.90 11.26 8.05
N PRO A 92 5.37 10.04 7.86
CA PRO A 92 6.18 8.86 7.64
C PRO A 92 6.94 8.92 6.31
N CYS A 93 8.22 8.56 6.35
CA CYS A 93 9.08 8.45 5.17
C CYS A 93 8.95 7.06 4.53
N LEU A 94 8.24 6.95 3.40
CA LEU A 94 8.02 5.68 2.71
C LEU A 94 9.32 4.93 2.36
N PRO A 95 10.41 5.55 1.85
CA PRO A 95 11.69 4.88 1.63
C PRO A 95 12.26 4.22 2.89
N THR A 96 12.15 4.87 4.05
CA THR A 96 12.59 4.31 5.32
C THR A 96 11.79 3.07 5.69
N LEU A 97 10.46 3.09 5.48
CA LEU A 97 9.58 1.96 5.74
C LEU A 97 9.82 0.79 4.76
N LEU A 98 10.03 1.11 3.48
CA LEU A 98 10.39 0.12 2.46
C LEU A 98 11.68 -0.59 2.82
N ASN A 99 12.71 0.11 3.29
CA ASN A 99 13.95 -0.52 3.74
C ASN A 99 13.75 -1.54 4.87
N GLN A 100 12.70 -1.41 5.70
CA GLN A 100 12.38 -2.42 6.71
C GLN A 100 11.72 -3.64 6.07
N VAL A 101 10.73 -3.42 5.19
CA VAL A 101 9.90 -4.48 4.61
C VAL A 101 10.65 -5.29 3.55
N LEU A 102 11.46 -4.64 2.71
CA LEU A 102 12.17 -5.29 1.61
C LEU A 102 13.19 -6.33 2.10
N THR A 103 13.71 -6.20 3.32
CA THR A 103 14.60 -7.21 3.91
C THR A 103 13.93 -8.57 4.12
N LEU A 104 12.60 -8.60 4.16
CA LEU A 104 11.79 -9.82 4.28
C LEU A 104 11.48 -10.46 2.92
N SER A 105 11.96 -9.87 1.83
CA SER A 105 11.82 -10.39 0.46
C SER A 105 10.38 -10.74 0.02
N PRO A 106 9.38 -9.86 0.20
CA PRO A 106 8.04 -10.10 -0.34
C PRO A 106 8.05 -10.06 -1.87
N ASP A 107 7.11 -10.76 -2.51
CA ASP A 107 6.93 -10.72 -3.97
C ASP A 107 6.24 -9.43 -4.44
N LEU A 108 5.48 -8.79 -3.55
CA LEU A 108 4.75 -7.55 -3.82
C LEU A 108 4.56 -6.77 -2.51
N VAL A 109 4.77 -5.45 -2.58
CA VAL A 109 4.40 -4.53 -1.50
C VAL A 109 3.20 -3.67 -1.92
N LEU A 110 2.07 -3.86 -1.23
CA LEU A 110 0.93 -2.96 -1.35
C LEU A 110 1.10 -1.76 -0.42
N ILE A 111 0.86 -0.57 -0.95
CA ILE A 111 1.04 0.68 -0.22
C ILE A 111 -0.34 1.32 -0.05
N GLU A 112 -0.89 1.21 1.15
CA GLU A 112 -2.18 1.78 1.52
C GLU A 112 -1.98 3.17 2.13
N GLY A 113 -2.42 4.22 1.43
CA GLY A 113 -2.18 5.61 1.85
C GLY A 113 -1.06 6.23 1.01
N PHE A 114 -0.20 7.04 1.63
CA PHE A 114 0.96 7.66 0.95
C PHE A 114 0.61 8.31 -0.40
N LYS A 115 -0.54 9.01 -0.47
CA LYS A 115 -1.19 9.42 -1.73
C LYS A 115 -0.29 10.27 -2.64
N GLN A 116 0.63 11.03 -2.05
CA GLN A 116 1.54 11.93 -2.77
C GLN A 116 2.78 11.22 -3.33
N TRP A 117 3.04 9.97 -2.94
CA TRP A 117 4.24 9.27 -3.39
C TRP A 117 4.12 8.88 -4.87
N PRO A 118 5.19 9.10 -5.66
CA PRO A 118 5.17 8.93 -7.10
C PRO A 118 5.32 7.45 -7.48
N ILE A 119 4.47 6.56 -6.98
CA ILE A 119 4.50 5.11 -7.24
C ILE A 119 3.29 4.70 -8.09
N PRO A 120 3.38 3.65 -8.92
CA PRO A 120 2.23 3.15 -9.67
C PRO A 120 1.06 2.79 -8.74
N LYS A 121 -0.17 3.14 -9.13
CA LYS A 121 -1.36 2.94 -8.28
C LYS A 121 -2.51 2.24 -8.98
N LEU A 122 -3.23 1.43 -8.22
CA LEU A 122 -4.60 1.01 -8.50
C LEU A 122 -5.54 1.94 -7.72
N GLU A 123 -6.39 2.67 -8.43
CA GLU A 123 -7.44 3.48 -7.81
C GLU A 123 -8.74 2.68 -7.71
N LEU A 124 -9.36 2.67 -6.53
CA LEU A 124 -10.73 2.21 -6.35
C LEU A 124 -11.63 3.43 -6.39
N TYR A 125 -12.70 3.35 -7.19
CA TYR A 125 -13.62 4.45 -7.38
C TYR A 125 -15.07 3.97 -7.26
N ARG A 126 -15.89 4.79 -6.61
CA ARG A 126 -17.35 4.67 -6.53
C ARG A 126 -17.96 6.07 -6.62
N ASP A 127 -18.81 6.30 -7.61
CA ASP A 127 -19.46 7.59 -7.85
C ASP A 127 -20.30 8.03 -6.65
N ALA A 128 -20.96 7.06 -5.99
CA ALA A 128 -21.76 7.28 -4.79
C ALA A 128 -20.99 7.93 -3.62
N VAL A 129 -19.65 7.88 -3.61
CA VAL A 129 -18.81 8.57 -2.59
C VAL A 129 -18.76 10.09 -2.84
N GLY A 130 -19.15 10.56 -4.02
CA GLY A 130 -19.23 11.98 -4.36
C GLY A 130 -17.87 12.68 -4.42
N LYS A 131 -16.81 11.94 -4.77
CA LYS A 131 -15.43 12.44 -4.88
C LYS A 131 -14.90 12.24 -6.30
N SER A 132 -13.98 13.11 -6.72
CA SER A 132 -13.38 13.04 -8.04
C SER A 132 -12.49 11.80 -8.22
N LEU A 133 -12.41 11.34 -9.47
CA LEU A 133 -11.48 10.30 -9.91
C LEU A 133 -10.06 10.87 -9.94
N ARG A 134 -9.17 10.35 -9.11
CA ARG A 134 -7.77 10.82 -8.98
C ARG A 134 -6.95 10.52 -10.21
N ALA A 135 -7.31 9.53 -11.01
CA ALA A 135 -6.61 9.18 -12.24
C ALA A 135 -6.45 10.36 -13.21
N PHE A 136 -7.32 11.38 -13.17
CA PHE A 136 -7.14 12.58 -13.98
C PHE A 136 -6.01 13.51 -13.49
N GLU A 137 -5.67 13.46 -12.21
CA GLU A 137 -4.70 14.35 -11.57
C GLU A 137 -3.39 13.64 -11.19
N ASP A 138 -3.46 12.33 -10.91
CA ASP A 138 -2.32 11.50 -10.52
C ASP A 138 -1.86 10.66 -11.73
N PRO A 139 -0.75 11.05 -12.38
CA PRO A 139 -0.26 10.35 -13.56
C PRO A 139 0.33 8.98 -13.21
N TRP A 140 0.47 8.64 -11.92
CA TRP A 140 0.91 7.32 -11.50
C TRP A 140 -0.22 6.29 -11.37
N VAL A 141 -1.49 6.70 -11.46
CA VAL A 141 -2.60 5.74 -11.50
C VAL A 141 -2.52 4.94 -12.81
N ARG A 142 -2.41 3.62 -12.73
CA ARG A 142 -2.31 2.70 -13.88
C ARG A 142 -3.62 2.01 -14.20
N ALA A 143 -4.44 1.81 -13.19
CA ALA A 143 -5.73 1.16 -13.32
C ALA A 143 -6.75 1.80 -12.37
N VAL A 144 -8.01 1.79 -12.78
CA VAL A 144 -9.16 2.17 -11.96
C VAL A 144 -10.09 0.96 -11.87
N ALA A 145 -10.35 0.49 -10.66
CA ALA A 145 -11.40 -0.47 -10.36
C ALA A 145 -12.70 0.27 -10.01
N THR A 146 -13.71 0.12 -10.86
CA THR A 146 -15.03 0.74 -10.68
C THR A 146 -16.12 -0.04 -11.42
N THR A 147 -17.31 -0.12 -10.81
CA THR A 147 -18.54 -0.59 -11.46
C THR A 147 -19.30 0.53 -12.16
N ASP A 148 -18.99 1.79 -11.86
CA ASP A 148 -19.70 2.94 -12.39
C ASP A 148 -19.27 3.25 -13.83
N GLU A 149 -20.23 3.68 -14.65
CA GLU A 149 -19.99 4.19 -16.00
C GLU A 149 -19.38 5.59 -15.93
N VAL A 150 -18.06 5.65 -15.97
CA VAL A 150 -17.27 6.89 -15.93
C VAL A 150 -16.16 6.87 -16.97
N THR A 151 -15.87 8.02 -17.55
CA THR A 151 -14.73 8.16 -18.46
C THR A 151 -13.43 8.07 -17.68
N LEU A 152 -12.48 7.29 -18.18
CA LEU A 152 -11.12 7.21 -17.63
C LEU A 152 -10.13 7.96 -18.52
N PRO A 153 -8.99 8.44 -17.99
CA PRO A 153 -7.90 8.95 -18.81
C PRO A 153 -7.42 7.90 -19.84
N PRO A 154 -6.81 8.34 -20.95
CA PRO A 154 -6.06 7.45 -21.82
C PRO A 154 -5.00 6.67 -21.03
N ASP A 155 -4.73 5.43 -21.44
CA ASP A 155 -3.70 4.55 -20.84
C ASP A 155 -3.94 4.13 -19.38
N VAL A 156 -5.16 4.30 -18.87
CA VAL A 156 -5.61 3.75 -17.58
C VAL A 156 -6.50 2.54 -17.81
N GLU A 157 -6.09 1.39 -17.27
CA GLU A 157 -6.85 0.14 -17.37
C GLU A 157 -8.13 0.22 -16.53
N ARG A 158 -9.28 -0.11 -17.12
CA ARG A 158 -10.54 -0.25 -16.38
C ARG A 158 -10.66 -1.68 -15.85
N LEU A 159 -10.88 -1.79 -14.55
CA LEU A 159 -11.18 -3.05 -13.87
C LEU A 159 -12.58 -2.99 -13.27
N ASP A 160 -13.25 -4.13 -13.21
CA ASP A 160 -14.53 -4.26 -12.51
C ASP A 160 -14.24 -4.44 -11.00
N LEU A 161 -14.75 -3.51 -10.19
CA LEU A 161 -14.53 -3.50 -8.75
C LEU A 161 -15.19 -4.67 -8.03
N ASP A 162 -16.28 -5.21 -8.57
CA ASP A 162 -17.02 -6.31 -7.96
C ASP A 162 -16.56 -7.68 -8.50
N ASN A 163 -15.73 -7.71 -9.56
CA ASN A 163 -15.09 -8.92 -10.06
C ASN A 163 -13.76 -9.20 -9.34
N HIS A 164 -13.86 -9.72 -8.11
CA HIS A 164 -12.69 -10.06 -7.30
C HIS A 164 -11.75 -11.07 -7.97
N GLY A 165 -12.27 -11.98 -8.82
CA GLY A 165 -11.45 -12.94 -9.56
C GLY A 165 -10.52 -12.24 -10.56
N ALA A 166 -11.07 -11.31 -11.35
CA ALA A 166 -10.28 -10.52 -12.29
C ALA A 166 -9.28 -9.58 -11.58
N LEU A 167 -9.67 -8.98 -10.45
CA LEU A 167 -8.75 -8.16 -9.64
C LEU A 167 -7.60 -8.99 -9.07
N LEU A 168 -7.90 -10.20 -8.61
CA LEU A 168 -6.89 -11.14 -8.14
C LEU A 168 -5.92 -11.53 -9.26
N ASP A 169 -6.43 -11.89 -10.44
CA ASP A 169 -5.61 -12.21 -11.62
C ASP A 169 -4.72 -11.03 -12.03
N TRP A 170 -5.27 -9.80 -11.98
CA TRP A 170 -4.54 -8.58 -12.28
C TRP A 170 -3.40 -8.33 -11.30
N LEU A 171 -3.64 -8.51 -9.99
CA LEU A 171 -2.60 -8.39 -8.95
C LEU A 171 -1.54 -9.48 -9.07
N MET A 172 -1.93 -10.72 -9.39
CA MET A 172 -0.97 -11.82 -9.64
C MET A 172 -0.04 -11.53 -10.83
N ALA A 173 -0.54 -10.83 -11.86
CA ALA A 173 0.25 -10.44 -13.01
C ALA A 173 1.12 -9.20 -12.78
N TRP A 174 0.87 -8.43 -11.72
CA TRP A 174 1.56 -7.16 -11.45
C TRP A 174 3.09 -7.28 -11.37
N PRO A 175 3.69 -8.28 -10.70
CA PRO A 175 5.15 -8.44 -10.67
C PRO A 175 5.80 -8.49 -12.04
N LEU A 176 5.15 -9.13 -13.03
CA LEU A 176 5.65 -9.21 -14.41
C LEU A 176 5.58 -7.86 -15.15
N ARG A 177 4.68 -6.97 -14.73
CA ARG A 177 4.50 -5.62 -15.30
C ARG A 177 5.43 -4.60 -14.64
N TRP A 178 6.00 -4.92 -13.47
CA TRP A 178 6.72 -3.97 -12.61
C TRP A 178 7.81 -3.20 -13.34
N GLN A 179 8.70 -3.87 -14.07
CA GLN A 179 9.82 -3.21 -14.74
C GLN A 179 9.37 -2.19 -15.80
N ALA A 180 8.22 -2.41 -16.45
CA ALA A 180 7.66 -1.42 -17.36
C ALA A 180 7.02 -0.25 -16.59
N MET A 181 6.31 -0.56 -15.50
CA MET A 181 5.52 0.41 -14.75
C MET A 181 6.35 1.31 -13.82
N ALA A 182 7.54 0.86 -13.41
CA ALA A 182 8.48 1.58 -12.56
C ALA A 182 9.30 2.65 -13.31
N LYS A 183 9.19 2.74 -14.65
CA LYS A 183 10.01 3.63 -15.48
C LYS A 183 9.67 5.12 -15.36
N GLY A 184 8.48 5.47 -14.91
CA GLY A 184 8.02 6.87 -14.82
C GLY A 184 6.51 6.97 -14.81
N PRO A 185 5.92 8.15 -14.59
CA PRO A 185 4.48 8.36 -14.64
C PRO A 185 3.88 8.12 -16.04
N ARG A 186 2.54 8.14 -16.17
CA ARG A 186 1.91 8.23 -17.50
C ARG A 186 2.27 9.56 -18.14
N HIS A 187 2.56 9.54 -19.45
CA HIS A 187 2.84 10.72 -20.28
C HIS A 187 4.18 11.45 -20.03
N GLU A 188 5.19 10.78 -19.47
CA GLU A 188 6.61 11.19 -19.53
C GLU A 188 7.43 10.29 -20.48
#